data_AF-A0A353PEH0-F1
#
_entry.id   AF-A0A353PEH0-F1
#
_cell.length_a   1.000
_cell.length_b   1.000
_cell.length_c   1.000
_cell.angle_alpha   90.00
_cell.angle_beta   90.00
_cell.angle_gamma   90.00
#
_symmetry.space_group_name_H-M   'P 1'
#
loop_
_entity.id
_entity.type
_entity.pdbx_description
1 polymer ?
#
loop_
_entity_poly.entity_id
_entity_poly.type
_entity_poly.pdbx_seq_one_letter_code
_entity_poly.pdbx_strand_id
1 'polypeptide(L)' 'LGPIVLDPVDLDRVDDNPFFCPDPARVGELEDYMNALRKSGDSVGARVTVIATGVPPGLGEPVFDRL' A
#
# COMPACT_ATOMS: atom_id res chain seq x y z
N LEU A 1 -2.99 5.42 -4.59
CA LEU A 1 -1.93 5.88 -5.52
C LEU A 1 -2.32 7.25 -6.04
N GLY A 2 -1.60 8.31 -5.67
CA GLY A 2 -2.06 9.68 -5.91
C GLY A 2 -3.48 9.91 -5.38
N PRO A 3 -4.43 10.33 -6.22
CA PRO A 3 -5.83 10.54 -5.81
C PRO A 3 -6.63 9.24 -5.62
N ILE A 4 -6.13 8.10 -6.12
CA ILE A 4 -6.83 6.82 -6.05
C ILE A 4 -6.76 6.27 -4.62
N VAL A 5 -7.90 6.21 -3.95
CA VAL A 5 -8.08 5.57 -2.64
C VAL A 5 -8.50 4.12 -2.83
N LEU A 6 -7.81 3.23 -2.13
CA LEU A 6 -7.98 1.77 -2.19
C LEU A 6 -8.29 1.27 -0.78
N ASP A 7 -9.14 0.25 -0.70
CA ASP A 7 -9.47 -0.44 0.53
C ASP A 7 -8.81 -1.82 0.58
N PRO A 8 -8.41 -2.32 1.76
CA PRO A 8 -7.83 -3.65 1.92
C PRO A 8 -8.91 -4.74 1.86
N VAL A 9 -9.31 -5.14 0.64
CA VAL A 9 -10.39 -6.11 0.41
C VAL A 9 -9.93 -7.55 0.70
N ASP A 10 -8.79 -7.96 0.15
CA ASP A 10 -8.22 -9.30 0.33
C ASP A 10 -6.69 -9.21 0.50
N LEU A 11 -6.20 -9.37 1.74
CA LEU A 11 -4.78 -9.27 2.05
C LEU A 11 -3.95 -10.42 1.44
N ASP A 12 -4.57 -11.56 1.12
CA ASP A 12 -3.86 -12.71 0.52
C ASP A 12 -3.53 -12.48 -0.96
N ARG A 13 -4.06 -11.40 -1.57
CA ARG A 13 -3.88 -11.05 -2.98
C ARG A 13 -2.87 -9.92 -3.19
N VAL A 14 -2.26 -9.40 -2.11
CA VAL A 14 -1.32 -8.27 -2.17
C VAL A 14 -0.15 -8.58 -3.12
N ASP A 15 0.40 -9.79 -3.06
CA ASP A 15 1.58 -10.16 -3.85
C ASP A 15 1.26 -10.60 -5.30
N ASP A 16 -0.02 -10.66 -5.67
CA ASP A 16 -0.44 -11.13 -6.99
C ASP A 16 -0.30 -10.05 -8.09
N ASN A 17 0.03 -8.82 -7.71
CA ASN A 17 0.13 -7.69 -8.62
C ASN A 17 1.31 -6.77 -8.26
N PRO A 18 1.85 -6.01 -9.23
CA PRO A 18 3.05 -5.19 -9.00
C PRO A 18 2.81 -3.94 -8.14
N PHE A 19 1.56 -3.65 -7.73
CA PHE A 19 1.21 -2.49 -6.92
C PHE A 19 1.06 -2.81 -5.43
N PHE A 20 1.21 -4.09 -5.04
CA PHE A 20 0.91 -4.54 -3.68
C PHE A 20 -0.52 -4.17 -3.27
N CYS A 21 -1.45 -4.20 -4.23
CA CYS A 21 -2.84 -3.81 -4.02
C CYS A 21 -3.66 -5.03 -3.56
N PRO A 22 -4.29 -4.99 -2.37
CA PRO A 22 -5.18 -6.05 -1.89
C PRO A 22 -6.57 -6.07 -2.55
N ASP A 23 -6.84 -5.20 -3.53
CA ASP A 23 -8.12 -5.16 -4.26
C ASP A 23 -7.90 -5.46 -5.75
N PRO A 24 -8.04 -6.73 -6.17
CA PRO A 24 -7.83 -7.15 -7.55
C PRO A 24 -8.71 -6.40 -8.58
N ALA A 25 -9.90 -5.94 -8.17
CA ALA A 25 -10.82 -5.26 -9.08
C ALA A 25 -10.33 -3.87 -9.48
N ARG A 26 -9.42 -3.27 -8.69
CA ARG A 26 -8.90 -1.92 -8.89
C ARG A 26 -7.52 -1.91 -9.56
N VAL A 27 -6.87 -3.06 -9.73
CA VAL A 27 -5.52 -3.15 -10.32
C VAL A 27 -5.47 -2.54 -11.72
N GLY A 28 -6.48 -2.78 -12.57
CA GLY A 28 -6.54 -2.20 -13.91
C GLY A 28 -6.55 -0.66 -13.91
N GLU A 29 -7.25 -0.03 -12.97
CA GLU A 29 -7.26 1.43 -12.83
C GLU A 29 -5.87 1.97 -12.44
N LEU A 30 -5.14 1.24 -11.59
CA LEU A 30 -3.78 1.61 -11.19
C LEU A 30 -2.79 1.51 -12.36
N GLU A 31 -2.92 0.48 -13.21
CA GLU A 31 -2.13 0.32 -14.42
C GLU A 31 -2.35 1.48 -15.39
N ASP A 32 -3.60 1.79 -15.68
CA ASP A 32 -3.97 2.88 -16.58
C ASP A 32 -3.44 4.23 -16.08
N TYR A 33 -3.62 4.49 -14.78
CA TYR A 33 -3.14 5.73 -14.16
C TYR A 33 -1.61 5.84 -14.19
N MET A 34 -0.88 4.75 -13.87
CA MET A 34 0.59 4.76 -13.94
C MET A 34 1.10 4.89 -15.37
N ASN A 35 0.42 4.30 -16.34
CA ASN A 35 0.77 4.44 -17.75
C ASN A 35 0.57 5.88 -18.23
N ALA A 36 -0.47 6.58 -17.77
CA ALA A 36 -0.68 7.99 -18.07
C ALA A 36 0.45 8.86 -17.49
N LEU A 37 0.82 8.66 -16.21
CA LEU A 37 1.90 9.40 -15.55
C LEU A 37 3.26 9.19 -16.24
N ARG A 38 3.58 7.94 -16.61
CA ARG A 38 4.80 7.63 -17.37
C ARG A 38 4.84 8.37 -18.71
N LYS A 39 3.72 8.41 -19.43
CA LYS A 39 3.62 9.11 -20.72
C LYS A 39 3.77 10.63 -20.57
N SER A 40 3.29 11.20 -19.48
CA SER A 40 3.45 12.64 -19.19
C SER A 40 4.82 12.98 -18.60
N GLY A 41 5.66 11.99 -18.28
CA GLY A 41 6.96 12.21 -17.62
C GLY A 41 6.82 12.73 -16.20
N ASP A 42 5.67 12.45 -15.55
CA ASP A 42 5.35 12.93 -14.21
C ASP A 42 5.37 11.78 -13.20
N SER A 43 5.33 12.12 -11.92
CA SER A 43 5.30 11.18 -10.80
C SER A 43 4.24 11.58 -9.79
N VAL A 44 3.85 10.64 -8.93
CA VAL A 44 2.87 10.90 -7.88
C VAL A 44 3.22 10.12 -6.62
N GLY A 45 2.81 10.66 -5.46
CA GLY A 45 2.96 9.97 -4.18
C GLY A 45 2.08 8.73 -4.05
N ALA A 46 2.44 7.87 -3.10
CA ALA A 46 1.67 6.70 -2.71
C ALA A 46 1.53 6.61 -1.19
N ARG A 47 0.52 5.87 -0.72
CA ARG A 47 0.33 5.53 0.69
C ARG A 47 0.47 4.02 0.82
N VAL A 48 1.28 3.58 1.77
CA VAL A 48 1.50 2.16 2.08
C VAL A 48 0.96 1.88 3.48
N THR A 49 0.42 0.68 3.67
CA THR A 49 -0.02 0.18 4.97
C THR A 49 0.82 -1.04 5.31
N VAL A 50 1.37 -1.08 6.53
CA VAL A 50 2.15 -2.21 7.05
C VAL A 50 1.43 -2.77 8.26
N ILE A 51 1.30 -4.09 8.32
CA ILE A 51 0.61 -4.81 9.39
C ILE A 51 1.59 -5.80 10.01
N ALA A 52 1.84 -5.67 11.32
CA ALA A 52 2.57 -6.67 12.09
C ALA A 52 1.56 -7.48 12.93
N THR A 53 1.51 -8.79 12.73
CA THR A 53 0.60 -9.71 13.44
C THR A 53 1.38 -10.62 14.38
N GLY A 54 0.73 -11.08 15.46
CA GLY A 54 1.37 -11.97 16.44
C GLY A 54 2.44 -11.31 17.31
N VAL A 55 2.47 -9.97 17.36
CA VAL A 55 3.43 -9.23 18.17
C VAL A 55 3.15 -9.48 19.66
N PRO A 56 4.13 -9.97 20.45
CA PRO A 56 3.92 -10.22 21.86
C PRO A 56 3.72 -8.89 22.62
N PRO A 57 2.93 -8.90 23.71
CA PRO A 57 2.75 -7.71 24.54
C PRO A 57 4.07 -7.35 25.26
N GLY A 58 4.28 -6.05 25.50
CA GLY A 58 5.41 -5.55 26.28
C GLY A 58 6.64 -5.10 25.47
N LEU A 59 6.57 -5.09 24.14
CA LEU A 59 7.61 -4.46 23.31
C LEU A 59 7.57 -2.93 23.41
N GLY A 60 8.76 -2.31 23.50
CA GLY A 60 8.97 -0.87 23.61
C GLY A 60 9.58 -0.45 24.95
N GLU A 61 10.44 0.56 24.94
CA GLU A 61 11.22 1.02 26.09
C GLU A 61 10.94 2.51 26.40
N PRO A 62 10.08 2.83 27.38
CA PRO A 62 9.87 4.19 27.82
C PRO A 62 11.13 4.81 28.46
N VAL A 63 11.36 6.11 28.40
CA VAL A 63 10.43 7.17 27.93
C VAL A 63 10.61 7.50 26.44
N PHE A 64 11.83 7.37 25.92
CA PHE A 64 12.20 7.89 24.60
C PHE A 64 12.11 6.86 23.47
N ASP A 65 12.16 5.57 23.78
CA ASP A 65 12.23 4.47 22.80
C ASP A 65 10.91 3.66 22.77
N ARG A 66 9.78 4.37 22.75
CA ARG A 66 8.44 3.77 22.63
C ARG A 66 8.21 3.24 21.21
N LEU A 67 7.48 2.13 21.12
CA LEU A 67 6.92 1.61 19.87
C LEU A 67 5.70 2.43 19.43
#